data_AF-S0G479-F1
#
_entry.id   AF-S0G479-F1
#
_cell.length_a   1.000
_cell.length_b   1.000
_cell.length_c   1.000
_cell.angle_alpha   90.00
_cell.angle_beta   90.00
_cell.angle_gamma   90.00
#
_symmetry.space_group_name_H-M   'P 1'
#
loop_
_entity.id
_entity.type
_entity.pdbx_description
1 polymer ?
#
loop_
_entity_poly.entity_id
_entity_poly.type
_entity_poly.pdbx_seq_one_letter_code
_entity_poly.pdbx_strand_id
1 'polypeptide(L)'
;MNLTQKIKEKKAANTADFQTKIEILLKLAVIPDLKILAPRVSVKNGTVTLGGIVDAFWKSSYIENILASELPNQHVKNNLTVAMACFLDSSCQAAHEKELKTVHGPEKTQEAVLQDRMSV
;
A
#
# COMPACT_ATOMS: atom_id res chain seq x y z
N MET A 1 33.90 15.57 24.45
CA MET A 1 33.46 14.73 23.30
C MET A 1 33.69 15.52 22.01
N ASN A 2 34.57 15.07 21.11
CA ASN A 2 35.06 15.84 19.96
C ASN A 2 34.08 15.74 18.76
N LEU A 3 33.92 16.82 17.99
CA LEU A 3 33.05 16.93 16.81
C LEU A 3 33.31 15.83 15.78
N THR A 4 34.56 15.41 15.61
CA THR A 4 34.97 14.34 14.70
C THR A 4 34.43 12.97 15.11
N GLN A 5 34.24 12.75 16.41
CA GLN A 5 33.66 11.54 16.98
C GLN A 5 32.15 11.47 16.70
N LYS A 6 31.43 12.58 16.91
CA LYS A 6 29.99 12.69 16.61
C LYS A 6 29.67 12.44 15.13
N ILE A 7 30.52 12.89 14.21
CA ILE A 7 30.30 12.70 12.77
C ILE A 7 30.53 11.24 12.36
N LYS A 8 31.55 10.57 12.91
CA LYS A 8 31.78 9.13 12.67
C LYS A 8 30.64 8.27 13.18
N GLU A 9 30.16 8.52 14.40
CA GLU A 9 29.03 7.80 15.00
C GLU A 9 27.74 7.98 14.19
N LYS A 10 27.43 9.21 13.78
CA LYS A 10 26.23 9.49 12.98
C LYS A 10 26.28 8.86 11.58
N LYS A 11 27.49 8.76 10.99
CA LYS A 11 27.69 8.09 9.69
C LYS A 11 27.58 6.56 9.82
N ALA A 12 28.11 5.97 10.89
CA ALA A 12 28.00 4.55 11.15
C ALA A 12 26.55 4.11 11.43
N ALA A 13 25.80 4.92 12.20
CA ALA A 13 24.36 4.69 12.43
C ALA A 13 23.56 4.70 11.13
N ASN A 14 23.83 5.66 10.23
CA ASN A 14 23.13 5.75 8.94
C ASN A 14 23.41 4.54 8.02
N THR A 15 24.62 3.97 8.06
CA THR A 15 24.94 2.76 7.28
C THR A 15 24.23 1.53 7.84
N ALA A 16 24.19 1.36 9.16
CA ALA A 16 23.48 0.24 9.79
C ALA A 16 21.96 0.32 9.55
N ASP A 17 21.37 1.52 9.69
CA ASP A 17 19.95 1.78 9.42
C ASP A 17 19.58 1.44 7.97
N PHE A 18 20.44 1.77 7.00
CA PHE A 18 20.25 1.42 5.60
C PHE A 18 20.32 -0.08 5.35
N GLN A 19 21.24 -0.78 6.02
CA GLN A 19 21.40 -2.23 5.89
C GLN A 19 20.19 -2.98 6.47
N THR A 20 19.74 -2.61 7.67
CA THR A 20 18.51 -3.15 8.28
C THR A 20 17.29 -2.92 7.38
N LYS A 21 17.19 -1.74 6.76
CA LYS A 21 16.11 -1.45 5.81
C LYS A 21 16.09 -2.40 4.61
N ILE A 22 17.25 -2.67 4.00
CA ILE A 22 17.36 -3.60 2.87
C ILE A 22 16.97 -5.01 3.31
N GLU A 23 17.49 -5.46 4.45
CA GLU A 23 17.21 -6.80 4.98
C GLU A 23 15.71 -7.04 5.18
N ILE A 24 15.02 -6.08 5.79
CA ILE A 24 13.57 -6.14 5.98
C ILE A 24 12.85 -6.28 4.63
N LEU A 25 13.19 -5.44 3.65
CA LEU A 25 12.53 -5.46 2.34
C LEU A 25 12.77 -6.79 1.61
N LEU A 26 13.98 -7.34 1.67
CA LEU A 26 14.30 -8.62 1.04
C LEU A 26 13.55 -9.78 1.70
N LYS A 27 13.47 -9.81 3.04
CA LYS A 27 12.74 -10.87 3.77
C LYS A 27 11.24 -10.84 3.48
N LEU A 28 10.65 -9.65 3.40
CA LEU A 28 9.22 -9.54 3.10
C LEU A 28 8.92 -9.88 1.64
N ALA A 29 9.85 -9.59 0.71
CA ALA A 29 9.68 -9.84 -0.72
C ALA A 29 9.65 -11.33 -1.09
N VAL A 30 10.21 -12.23 -0.27
CA VAL A 30 10.21 -13.67 -0.54
C VAL A 30 8.94 -14.39 -0.08
N ILE A 31 8.01 -13.69 0.58
CA ILE A 31 6.75 -14.26 1.05
C ILE A 31 5.68 -14.04 -0.03
N PRO A 32 5.24 -15.10 -0.75
CA PRO A 32 4.44 -14.94 -1.98
C PRO A 32 3.09 -14.24 -1.78
N ASP A 33 2.43 -14.50 -0.65
CA ASP A 33 1.12 -13.90 -0.34
C ASP A 33 1.24 -12.51 0.29
N LEU A 34 2.45 -12.05 0.58
CA LEU A 34 2.70 -10.83 1.32
C LEU A 34 3.09 -9.67 0.38
N LYS A 35 2.11 -9.13 -0.33
CA LYS A 35 2.31 -7.96 -1.19
C LYS A 35 2.09 -6.68 -0.40
N ILE A 36 3.12 -5.85 -0.32
CA ILE A 36 3.06 -4.51 0.27
C ILE A 36 3.22 -3.49 -0.86
N LEU A 37 2.21 -2.63 -1.02
CA LEU A 37 2.28 -1.54 -1.99
C LEU A 37 2.87 -0.29 -1.38
N ALA A 38 3.70 0.40 -2.18
CA ALA A 38 4.47 1.56 -1.77
C ALA A 38 5.18 1.37 -0.40
N PRO A 39 5.99 0.30 -0.23
CA PRO A 39 6.61 -0.01 1.04
C PRO A 39 7.55 1.10 1.48
N ARG A 40 7.44 1.50 2.75
CA ARG A 40 8.24 2.54 3.38
C ARG A 40 8.81 2.00 4.69
N VAL A 41 10.14 1.86 4.73
CA VAL A 41 10.87 1.47 5.94
C VAL A 41 11.73 2.63 6.40
N SER A 42 11.65 2.94 7.69
CA SER A 42 12.50 3.90 8.38
C SER A 42 13.04 3.26 9.65
N VAL A 43 14.34 3.36 9.87
CA VAL A 43 14.99 2.97 11.11
C VAL A 43 15.48 4.25 11.78
N LYS A 44 15.08 4.48 13.03
CA LYS A 44 15.49 5.65 13.80
C LYS A 44 15.55 5.30 15.28
N ASN A 45 16.71 5.53 15.91
CA ASN A 45 16.92 5.30 17.34
C ASN A 45 16.49 3.89 17.79
N GLY A 46 16.84 2.86 17.02
CA GLY A 46 16.44 1.47 17.32
C GLY A 46 14.95 1.16 17.13
N THR A 47 14.18 2.10 16.57
CA THR A 47 12.78 1.87 16.18
C THR A 47 12.68 1.70 14.67
N VAL A 48 12.13 0.58 14.23
CA VAL A 48 11.79 0.29 12.84
C VAL A 48 10.34 0.65 12.61
N THR A 49 10.07 1.60 11.74
CA THR A 49 8.72 1.90 11.26
C THR A 49 8.54 1.33 9.87
N LEU A 50 7.58 0.42 9.72
CA LEU A 50 7.15 -0.12 8.43
C LEU A 50 5.79 0.48 8.07
N GLY A 51 5.70 1.08 6.89
CA GLY A 51 4.46 1.56 6.30
C GLY A 51 4.30 1.09 4.85
N GLY A 52 3.10 1.27 4.33
CA GLY A 52 2.69 0.74 3.03
C GLY A 52 1.22 0.33 3.07
N ILE A 53 0.77 -0.35 2.03
CA ILE A 53 -0.62 -0.80 1.91
C ILE A 53 -0.65 -2.32 1.73
N VAL A 54 -1.52 -2.99 2.48
CA VAL A 54 -1.82 -4.41 2.37
C VAL A 54 -3.31 -4.62 2.13
N ASP A 55 -3.65 -5.74 1.50
CA ASP A 55 -5.03 -6.09 1.11
C ASP A 55 -5.86 -6.73 2.25
N ALA A 56 -5.21 -7.15 3.33
CA ALA A 56 -5.86 -7.84 4.44
C ALA A 56 -5.21 -7.55 5.79
N PHE A 57 -6.03 -7.52 6.84
CA PHE A 57 -5.59 -7.28 8.22
C PHE A 57 -4.58 -8.33 8.71
N TRP A 58 -4.80 -9.60 8.36
CA TRP A 58 -3.91 -10.68 8.77
C TRP A 58 -2.49 -10.49 8.27
N LYS A 59 -2.28 -9.88 7.08
CA LYS A 59 -0.94 -9.59 6.55
C LYS A 59 -0.23 -8.56 7.39
N SER A 60 -0.93 -7.51 7.82
CA SER A 60 -0.37 -6.49 8.71
C SER A 60 0.14 -7.11 10.02
N SER A 61 -0.71 -7.92 10.67
CA SER A 61 -0.33 -8.59 11.92
C SER A 61 0.79 -9.62 11.72
N TYR A 62 0.75 -10.38 10.62
CA TYR A 62 1.77 -11.38 10.31
C TYR A 62 3.15 -10.72 10.10
N ILE A 63 3.20 -9.59 9.40
CA ILE A 63 4.45 -8.83 9.21
C ILE A 63 5.02 -8.34 10.52
N GLU A 64 4.18 -7.80 11.40
CA GLU A 64 4.61 -7.33 12.72
C GLU A 64 5.26 -8.46 13.53
N ASN A 65 4.66 -9.65 13.51
CA ASN A 65 5.22 -10.83 14.18
C ASN A 65 6.57 -11.26 13.59
N ILE A 66 6.71 -11.27 12.26
CA ILE A 66 7.98 -11.59 11.60
C ILE A 66 9.06 -10.59 12.02
N LEU A 67 8.74 -9.29 11.96
CA LEU A 67 9.71 -8.25 12.31
C LEU A 67 10.09 -8.29 13.79
N ALA A 68 9.14 -8.54 14.69
CA ALA A 68 9.43 -8.68 16.12
C ALA A 68 10.33 -9.88 16.42
N SER A 69 10.15 -10.99 15.69
CA SER A 69 10.98 -12.18 15.82
C SER A 69 12.39 -11.98 15.25
N GLU A 70 12.51 -11.32 14.11
CA GLU A 70 13.77 -11.14 13.39
C GLU A 70 14.63 -10.01 13.98
N LEU A 71 14.02 -9.04 14.66
CA LEU A 71 14.68 -7.87 15.22
C LEU A 71 14.45 -7.77 16.73
N PRO A 72 14.94 -8.74 17.53
CA PRO A 72 14.64 -8.82 18.96
C PRO A 72 15.15 -7.61 19.78
N ASN A 73 16.12 -6.86 19.24
CA ASN A 73 16.70 -5.68 19.88
C ASN A 73 16.14 -4.35 19.34
N GLN A 74 15.12 -4.39 18.48
CA GLN A 74 14.55 -3.20 17.86
C GLN A 74 13.06 -3.13 18.14
N HIS A 75 12.56 -1.91 18.36
CA HIS A 75 11.13 -1.69 18.49
C HIS A 75 10.49 -1.62 17.12
N VAL A 76 9.52 -2.48 16.85
CA VAL A 76 8.77 -2.47 15.59
C VAL A 76 7.52 -1.61 15.75
N LYS A 77 7.34 -0.68 14.82
CA LYS A 77 6.15 0.15 14.69
C LYS A 77 5.46 -0.16 13.36
N ASN A 78 4.30 -0.77 13.46
CA ASN A 78 3.46 -1.12 12.31
C ASN A 78 2.56 0.06 11.92
N ASN A 79 2.85 0.65 10.76
CA ASN A 79 2.11 1.75 10.14
C ASN A 79 1.52 1.31 8.78
N LEU A 80 1.22 0.01 8.62
CA LEU A 80 0.58 -0.50 7.41
C LEU A 80 -0.90 -0.13 7.38
N THR A 81 -1.35 0.35 6.22
CA THR A 81 -2.76 0.60 5.95
C THR A 81 -3.38 -0.64 5.32
N VAL A 82 -4.51 -1.11 5.86
CA VAL A 82 -5.30 -2.16 5.23
C VAL A 82 -6.30 -1.52 4.29
N ALA A 83 -6.24 -1.85 3.00
CA ALA A 83 -7.16 -1.35 1.98
C ALA A 83 -7.66 -2.50 1.12
N MET A 84 -8.92 -2.47 0.69
CA MET A 84 -9.50 -3.57 -0.08
C MET A 84 -8.74 -3.78 -1.40
N ALA A 85 -8.44 -5.04 -1.74
CA ALA A 85 -7.62 -5.41 -2.90
C ALA A 85 -8.06 -4.74 -4.23
N CYS A 86 -9.35 -4.46 -4.37
CA CYS A 86 -9.88 -3.81 -5.58
C CYS A 86 -9.47 -2.33 -5.72
N PHE A 87 -9.05 -1.65 -4.65
CA PHE A 87 -8.44 -0.31 -4.76
C PHE A 87 -7.00 -0.34 -5.29
N LEU A 88 -6.38 -1.52 -5.32
CA LEU A 88 -4.94 -1.69 -5.49
C LEU A 88 -4.56 -2.25 -6.86
N ASP A 89 -5.56 -2.64 -7.66
CA ASP A 89 -5.38 -3.10 -9.04
C ASP A 89 -6.03 -2.12 -10.02
N SER A 90 -5.26 -1.68 -11.02
CA SER A 90 -5.76 -0.93 -12.18
C SER A 90 -6.92 -1.61 -12.91
N SER A 91 -7.05 -2.94 -12.81
CA SER A 91 -8.17 -3.70 -13.39
C SER A 91 -9.52 -3.35 -12.76
N CYS A 92 -9.55 -2.86 -11.51
CA CYS A 92 -10.78 -2.49 -10.83
C CYS A 92 -11.36 -1.13 -11.24
N GLN A 93 -10.56 -0.23 -11.83
CA GLN A 93 -11.09 1.00 -12.43
C GLN A 93 -12.05 0.70 -13.59
N ALA A 94 -11.80 -0.38 -14.35
CA ALA A 94 -12.65 -0.81 -15.44
C ALA A 94 -14.01 -1.39 -14.98
N ALA A 95 -14.08 -1.93 -13.76
CA ALA A 95 -15.32 -2.47 -13.20
C ALA A 95 -16.28 -1.35 -12.74
N HIS A 96 -15.73 -0.29 -12.11
CA HIS A 96 -16.54 0.81 -11.58
C HIS A 96 -17.12 1.72 -12.69
N GLU A 97 -16.42 1.90 -13.80
CA GLU A 97 -16.95 2.68 -14.94
C GLU A 97 -18.11 1.94 -15.65
N LYS A 98 -18.11 0.60 -15.63
CA LYS A 98 -19.17 -0.20 -16.25
C LYS A 98 -20.47 -0.15 -15.46
N GLU A 99 -20.40 -0.05 -14.12
CA GLU A 99 -21.60 0.10 -13.27
C GLU A 99 -22.19 1.51 -13.29
N LEU A 100 -21.39 2.57 -13.43
CA LEU A 100 -21.93 3.94 -13.53
C LEU A 100 -22.73 4.15 -14.83
N LYS A 101 -22.36 3.47 -15.91
CA LYS A 101 -23.06 3.50 -17.20
C LYS A 101 -24.35 2.66 -17.23
N THR A 102 -24.54 1.73 -16.30
CA THR A 102 -25.80 0.97 -16.17
C THR A 102 -26.81 1.63 -15.26
N VAL A 103 -26.40 2.51 -14.34
CA VAL A 103 -27.34 3.26 -13.48
C VAL A 103 -27.90 4.52 -14.17
N HIS A 104 -27.15 5.12 -15.10
CA HIS A 104 -27.68 6.12 -16.03
C HIS A 104 -28.06 5.43 -17.33
N GLY A 105 -29.26 4.84 -17.36
CA GLY A 105 -29.88 4.41 -18.60
C GLY A 105 -29.91 5.56 -19.61
N PRO A 106 -29.94 5.28 -20.93
CA PRO A 106 -30.06 6.33 -21.93
C PRO A 106 -31.30 7.15 -21.60
N GLU A 107 -31.07 8.42 -21.29
CA GLU A 107 -32.08 9.46 -21.20
C GLU A 107 -32.98 9.30 -22.43
N LYS A 108 -34.25 8.97 -22.18
CA LYS A 108 -35.25 8.80 -23.23
C LYS A 108 -35.36 10.13 -23.98
N THR A 109 -34.69 10.25 -25.12
CA THR A 109 -35.02 11.28 -26.10
C THR A 109 -36.40 10.96 -26.65
N GLN A 110 -37.40 11.65 -26.11
CA GLN A 110 -38.78 11.63 -26.57
C GLN A 110 -38.90 12.38 -27.91
N GLU A 111 -38.37 11.84 -29.00
CA GLU A 111 -38.62 12.35 -30.36
C GLU A 111 -38.65 11.19 -31.37
N ALA A 112 -39.61 10.27 -31.25
CA ALA A 112 -39.89 9.30 -32.32
C ALA A 112 -41.32 8.70 -32.29
N VAL A 113 -42.27 9.31 -31.58
CA VAL A 113 -43.68 8.88 -31.60
C VAL A 113 -44.57 10.06 -31.97
N LEU A 114 -44.30 10.69 -33.12
CA LEU A 114 -45.25 11.64 -33.73
C LEU A 114 -45.04 11.78 -35.24
N GLN A 115 -44.94 10.67 -35.98
CA GLN A 115 -45.09 10.70 -37.45
C GLN A 115 -46.06 9.66 -38.01
N ASP A 116 -46.69 8.83 -37.17
CA ASP A 116 -47.62 7.78 -37.62
C ASP A 116 -49.11 8.10 -37.33
N ARG A 117 -49.49 9.39 -37.34
CA ARG A 117 -50.91 9.80 -37.18
C ARG A 117 -51.41 10.87 -38.15
N MET A 118 -50.71 11.17 -39.24
CA MET A 118 -51.26 12.05 -40.29
C MET A 118 -50.77 11.68 -41.68
N SER A 119 -51.41 10.68 -42.29
CA SER A 119 -51.83 10.69 -43.70
C SER A 119 -52.73 9.47 -43.95
N VAL A 120 -54.00 9.65 -43.56
CA VAL A 120 -55.14 9.13 -44.33
C VAL A 120 -55.37 10.12 -45.47
#